data_AF-A0A420D2Z5-F1
#
_entry.id   AF-A0A420D2Z5-F1
#
_cell.length_a   1.000
_cell.length_b   1.000
_cell.length_c   1.000
_cell.angle_alpha   90.00
_cell.angle_beta   90.00
_cell.angle_gamma   90.00
#
_symmetry.space_group_name_H-M   'P 1'
#
loop_
_entity.id
_entity.type
_entity.pdbx_description
1 polymer ?
#
loop_
_entity_poly.entity_id
_entity_poly.type
_entity_poly.pdbx_seq_one_letter_code
_entity_poly.pdbx_strand_id
1 'polypeptide(L)'
;MSSATAISAYSPGSWAPRASVGRAASVFEQAASPSRRISAAQRVVVQAPARDWREAVETKLQDLIRLPVGWDGYRGQPVSFETASFALRMLESILPSGGPGPQVIPGVAGDVQIEWHTEAGDIELHVRRPNSVHAWRETAATGVDGEEVELTFDFRPIVLWIKQLSEAIANADAAAA
;
A
#
# COMPACT_ATOMS: atom_id res chain seq x y z
N MET A 1 55.43 36.40 29.46
CA MET A 1 56.50 35.53 28.91
C MET A 1 56.03 35.11 27.52
N SER A 2 56.24 35.97 26.51
CA SER A 2 57.30 35.90 25.48
C SER A 2 57.03 34.78 24.45
N SER A 3 57.06 34.96 23.13
CA SER A 3 57.39 36.04 22.17
C SER A 3 56.87 35.56 20.78
N ALA A 4 56.26 36.40 19.90
CA ALA A 4 56.83 37.07 18.70
C ALA A 4 57.60 36.12 17.73
N THR A 5 57.59 36.15 16.38
CA THR A 5 57.06 36.92 15.23
C THR A 5 57.61 36.15 13.98
N ALA A 6 56.97 36.11 12.80
CA ALA A 6 57.46 36.83 11.61
C ALA A 6 56.65 36.53 10.34
N ILE A 7 56.59 37.59 9.53
CA ILE A 7 55.95 37.80 8.24
C ILE A 7 56.99 37.52 7.15
N SER A 8 56.59 37.04 5.97
CA SER A 8 57.38 37.27 4.75
C SER A 8 56.49 37.39 3.52
N ALA A 9 56.67 38.48 2.79
CA ALA A 9 56.04 38.83 1.53
C ALA A 9 57.14 39.20 0.54
N TYR A 10 57.08 38.71 -0.71
CA TYR A 10 57.23 39.54 -1.92
C TYR A 10 56.87 38.79 -3.22
N SER A 11 56.19 39.54 -4.10
CA SER A 11 55.71 39.31 -5.49
C SER A 11 56.84 39.34 -6.56
N PRO A 12 56.60 39.65 -7.87
CA PRO A 12 55.66 39.14 -8.89
C PRO A 12 56.38 38.74 -10.20
N GLY A 13 55.67 38.13 -11.15
CA GLY A 13 56.12 37.96 -12.53
C GLY A 13 55.01 38.20 -13.54
N SER A 14 54.96 39.42 -14.07
CA SER A 14 54.06 39.92 -15.12
C SER A 14 54.61 39.68 -16.52
N TRP A 15 53.77 39.20 -17.44
CA TRP A 15 53.91 39.48 -18.88
C TRP A 15 52.52 39.44 -19.53
N ALA A 16 52.22 40.46 -20.32
CA ALA A 16 51.06 40.65 -21.18
C ALA A 16 51.55 41.14 -22.56
N PRO A 17 50.70 41.53 -23.51
CA PRO A 17 49.91 40.70 -24.42
C PRO A 17 50.35 40.91 -25.90
N ARG A 18 49.77 40.18 -26.86
CA ARG A 18 49.74 40.63 -28.26
C ARG A 18 48.37 40.39 -28.90
N ALA A 19 47.98 41.38 -29.69
CA ALA A 19 46.64 41.67 -30.17
C ALA A 19 46.20 40.83 -31.38
N SER A 20 44.88 40.60 -31.43
CA SER A 20 43.92 40.74 -32.54
C SER A 20 44.31 40.32 -33.97
N VAL A 21 43.47 39.51 -34.63
CA VAL A 21 42.48 39.88 -35.67
C VAL A 21 41.81 38.59 -36.18
N GLY A 22 40.48 38.59 -36.36
CA GLY A 22 39.83 37.56 -37.20
C GLY A 22 38.37 37.29 -36.85
N ARG A 23 37.47 38.14 -37.33
CA ARG A 23 36.01 37.96 -37.27
C ARG A 23 35.60 36.85 -38.25
N ALA A 24 34.89 35.84 -37.75
CA ALA A 24 33.98 35.02 -38.56
C ALA A 24 32.76 34.69 -37.71
N ALA A 25 31.64 35.33 -38.05
CA ALA A 25 30.32 34.91 -37.60
C ALA A 25 30.00 33.58 -38.27
N SER A 26 29.61 32.56 -37.51
CA SER A 26 28.88 31.43 -38.09
C SER A 26 28.06 30.69 -37.03
N VAL A 27 26.75 30.94 -37.13
CA VAL A 27 25.66 29.97 -36.99
C VAL A 27 25.49 29.32 -35.62
N PHE A 28 24.67 29.98 -34.80
CA PHE A 28 23.76 29.29 -33.90
C PHE A 28 22.80 28.44 -34.74
N GLU A 29 22.96 27.12 -34.72
CA GLU A 29 21.86 26.22 -35.07
C GLU A 29 21.61 25.31 -33.87
N GLN A 30 20.97 25.91 -32.87
CA GLN A 30 20.34 25.16 -31.80
C GLN A 30 19.14 24.45 -32.41
N ALA A 31 19.36 23.22 -32.89
CA ALA A 31 18.28 22.34 -33.29
C ALA A 31 17.35 22.18 -32.08
N ALA A 32 16.19 22.83 -32.16
CA ALA A 32 15.11 22.64 -31.21
C ALA A 32 14.72 21.17 -31.28
N SER A 33 15.12 20.38 -30.28
CA SER A 33 14.53 19.06 -30.06
C SER A 33 13.03 19.27 -29.94
N PRO A 34 12.20 18.60 -30.76
CA PRO A 34 10.77 18.67 -30.56
C PRO A 34 10.49 18.05 -29.20
N SER A 35 10.18 18.88 -28.21
CA SER A 35 9.55 18.45 -26.98
C SER A 35 8.32 17.67 -27.39
N ARG A 36 8.39 16.33 -27.30
CA ARG A 36 7.29 15.43 -27.59
C ARG A 36 6.18 15.79 -26.60
N ARG A 37 5.25 16.64 -27.04
CA ARG A 37 4.03 16.92 -26.31
C ARG A 37 3.32 15.58 -26.19
N ILE A 38 3.38 14.97 -25.00
CA ILE A 38 2.48 13.87 -24.66
C ILE A 38 1.09 14.49 -24.76
N SER A 39 0.37 14.18 -25.83
CA SER A 39 -0.98 14.67 -26.01
C SER A 39 -1.82 14.14 -24.85
N ALA A 40 -2.72 14.97 -24.32
CA ALA A 40 -3.68 14.59 -23.27
C ALA A 40 -4.57 13.38 -23.66
N ALA A 41 -4.48 12.92 -24.91
CA ALA A 41 -5.22 11.80 -25.49
C ALA A 41 -4.65 10.41 -25.16
N GLN A 42 -3.46 10.29 -24.54
CA GLN A 42 -2.94 9.00 -24.07
C GLN A 42 -3.14 8.83 -22.56
N ARG A 43 -4.40 8.86 -22.11
CA ARG A 43 -4.76 8.35 -20.79
C ARG A 43 -5.27 6.93 -20.97
N VAL A 44 -4.46 5.95 -20.57
CA VAL A 44 -4.94 4.57 -20.44
C VAL A 44 -5.72 4.50 -19.15
N VAL A 45 -7.05 4.40 -19.26
CA VAL A 45 -7.89 4.07 -18.11
C VAL A 45 -7.69 2.59 -17.84
N VAL A 46 -6.86 2.26 -16.84
CA VAL A 46 -6.74 0.90 -16.34
C VAL A 46 -7.98 0.63 -15.50
N GLN A 47 -8.94 -0.11 -16.06
CA GLN A 47 -10.04 -0.65 -15.26
C GLN A 47 -9.45 -1.72 -14.34
N ALA A 48 -9.57 -1.51 -13.03
CA ALA A 48 -9.28 -2.59 -12.10
C ALA A 48 -10.22 -3.77 -12.42
N PRO A 49 -9.75 -5.03 -12.35
CA PRO A 49 -10.64 -6.18 -12.52
C PRO A 49 -11.82 -6.05 -11.56
N ALA A 50 -13.04 -6.25 -12.07
CA ALA A 50 -14.21 -6.35 -11.20
C ALA A 50 -13.97 -7.45 -10.18
N ARG A 51 -14.26 -7.19 -8.91
CA ARG A 51 -14.16 -8.17 -7.83
C ARG A 51 -15.51 -8.25 -7.16
N ASP A 52 -16.09 -9.43 -7.15
CA ASP A 52 -17.50 -9.61 -6.77
C ASP A 52 -17.74 -9.23 -5.30
N TRP A 53 -16.72 -9.40 -4.46
CA TRP A 53 -16.76 -9.04 -3.05
C TRP A 53 -16.56 -7.55 -2.76
N ARG A 54 -15.96 -6.78 -3.68
CA ARG A 54 -15.39 -5.46 -3.37
C ARG A 54 -16.43 -4.42 -3.02
N GLU A 55 -17.52 -4.34 -3.78
CA GLU A 55 -18.58 -3.34 -3.55
C GLU A 55 -19.24 -3.54 -2.18
N ALA A 56 -19.49 -4.81 -1.80
CA ALA A 56 -20.06 -5.15 -0.51
C ALA A 56 -19.12 -4.76 0.64
N VAL A 57 -17.82 -5.07 0.53
CA VAL A 57 -16.81 -4.69 1.52
C VAL A 57 -16.66 -3.17 1.63
N GLU A 58 -16.58 -2.47 0.49
CA GLU A 58 -16.45 -1.02 0.48
C GLU A 58 -17.66 -0.33 1.13
N THR A 59 -18.87 -0.76 0.78
CA THR A 59 -20.11 -0.26 1.38
C THR A 59 -20.11 -0.49 2.89
N LYS A 60 -19.76 -1.70 3.33
CA LYS A 60 -19.71 -2.02 4.76
C LYS A 60 -18.71 -1.13 5.48
N LEU A 61 -17.49 -0.97 4.96
CA LEU A 61 -16.47 -0.09 5.56
C LEU A 61 -16.95 1.37 5.66
N GLN A 62 -17.66 1.86 4.64
CA GLN A 62 -18.24 3.20 4.67
C GLN A 62 -19.29 3.36 5.78
N ASP A 63 -20.08 2.33 6.07
CA ASP A 63 -21.02 2.34 7.20
C ASP A 63 -20.27 2.33 8.53
N LEU A 64 -19.22 1.51 8.65
CA LEU A 64 -18.44 1.38 9.88
C LEU A 64 -17.68 2.67 10.26
N ILE A 65 -17.21 3.44 9.28
CA ILE A 65 -16.59 4.76 9.50
C ILE A 65 -17.60 5.78 10.06
N ARG A 66 -18.89 5.60 9.77
CA ARG A 66 -19.97 6.53 10.17
C ARG A 66 -20.65 6.14 11.47
N LEU A 67 -20.20 5.08 12.13
CA LEU A 67 -20.77 4.68 13.42
C LEU A 67 -20.66 5.82 14.45
N PRO A 68 -21.68 6.05 15.27
CA PRO A 68 -21.57 6.99 16.37
C PRO A 68 -20.57 6.49 17.41
N VAL A 69 -19.93 7.42 18.13
CA VAL A 69 -19.17 7.04 19.33
C VAL A 69 -20.12 6.41 20.35
N GLY A 70 -19.72 5.27 20.92
CA GLY A 70 -20.54 4.47 21.83
C GLY A 70 -21.60 3.61 21.12
N TRP A 71 -21.41 3.29 19.83
CA TRP A 71 -22.31 2.42 19.06
C TRP A 71 -22.55 1.04 19.72
N ASP A 72 -21.60 0.60 20.54
CA ASP A 72 -21.61 -0.66 21.29
C ASP A 72 -22.29 -0.55 22.68
N GLY A 73 -22.85 0.61 23.02
CA GLY A 73 -23.38 0.90 24.36
C GLY A 73 -22.30 1.27 25.40
N TYR A 74 -21.03 1.30 25.00
CA TYR A 74 -19.91 1.69 25.83
C TYR A 74 -19.17 2.89 25.23
N ARG A 75 -17.92 2.71 24.82
CA ARG A 75 -17.04 3.75 24.27
C ARG A 75 -16.50 3.36 22.91
N GLY A 76 -17.17 2.45 22.21
CA GLY A 76 -16.80 2.02 20.87
C GLY A 76 -16.58 3.21 19.95
N GLN A 77 -15.41 3.25 19.32
CA GLN A 77 -15.09 4.25 18.32
C GLN A 77 -15.55 3.76 16.94
N PRO A 78 -15.97 4.65 16.03
CA PRO A 78 -16.10 4.29 14.62
C PRO A 78 -14.77 3.80 14.07
N VAL A 79 -14.83 2.94 13.06
CA VAL A 79 -13.64 2.50 12.33
C VAL A 79 -12.95 3.73 11.74
N SER A 80 -11.66 3.86 11.97
CA SER A 80 -10.91 5.00 11.43
C SER A 80 -10.81 4.91 9.91
N PHE A 81 -10.90 6.06 9.22
CA PHE A 81 -10.80 6.12 7.76
C PHE A 81 -9.50 5.50 7.23
N GLU A 82 -8.39 5.72 7.93
CA GLU A 82 -7.07 5.17 7.56
C GLU A 82 -7.06 3.64 7.65
N THR A 83 -7.65 3.07 8.70
CA THR A 83 -7.75 1.62 8.90
C THR A 83 -8.67 0.98 7.88
N ALA A 84 -9.84 1.57 7.63
CA ALA A 84 -10.76 1.09 6.59
C ALA A 84 -10.13 1.14 5.19
N SER A 85 -9.47 2.25 4.85
CA SER A 85 -8.77 2.41 3.56
C SER A 85 -7.62 1.41 3.41
N PHE A 86 -6.88 1.15 4.49
CA PHE A 86 -5.83 0.15 4.51
C PHE A 86 -6.40 -1.26 4.36
N ALA A 87 -7.47 -1.60 5.09
CA ALA A 87 -8.14 -2.91 5.02
C ALA A 87 -8.61 -3.23 3.60
N LEU A 88 -9.26 -2.28 2.92
CA LEU A 88 -9.70 -2.48 1.53
C LEU A 88 -8.52 -2.75 0.59
N ARG A 89 -7.44 -1.97 0.68
CA ARG A 89 -6.23 -2.19 -0.16
C ARG A 89 -5.52 -3.50 0.18
N MET A 90 -5.50 -3.88 1.45
CA MET A 90 -4.95 -5.16 1.90
C MET A 90 -5.75 -6.30 1.27
N LEU A 91 -7.08 -6.28 1.36
CA LEU A 91 -7.95 -7.25 0.70
C LEU A 91 -7.74 -7.26 -0.82
N GLU A 92 -7.59 -6.09 -1.43
CA GLU A 92 -7.26 -6.01 -2.86
C GLU A 92 -5.92 -6.69 -3.21
N SER A 93 -4.99 -6.81 -2.26
CA SER A 93 -3.71 -7.50 -2.47
C SER A 93 -3.77 -9.00 -2.22
N ILE A 94 -4.69 -9.49 -1.37
CA ILE A 94 -4.74 -10.90 -0.94
C ILE A 94 -5.91 -11.70 -1.52
N LEU A 95 -7.02 -11.05 -1.87
CA LEU A 95 -8.21 -11.74 -2.38
C LEU A 95 -8.26 -11.70 -3.92
N PRO A 96 -8.38 -12.86 -4.59
CA PRO A 96 -8.65 -12.89 -6.02
C PRO A 96 -10.04 -12.31 -6.34
N SER A 97 -10.28 -11.98 -7.62
CA SER A 97 -11.52 -11.35 -8.09
C SER A 97 -12.78 -12.17 -7.76
N GLY A 98 -12.75 -13.48 -7.96
CA GLY A 98 -13.83 -14.43 -7.60
C GLY A 98 -13.59 -15.16 -6.28
N GLY A 99 -12.79 -14.59 -5.37
CA GLY A 99 -12.57 -15.17 -4.04
C GLY A 99 -13.80 -15.04 -3.13
N PRO A 100 -13.89 -15.85 -2.06
CA PRO A 100 -14.98 -15.76 -1.10
C PRO A 100 -14.96 -14.38 -0.42
N GLY A 101 -16.10 -13.68 -0.43
CA GLY A 101 -16.22 -12.38 0.22
C GLY A 101 -16.17 -12.51 1.75
N PRO A 102 -15.41 -11.67 2.46
CA PRO A 102 -15.37 -11.69 3.92
C PRO A 102 -16.59 -11.02 4.55
N GLN A 103 -16.83 -11.34 5.82
CA GLN A 103 -17.54 -10.45 6.72
C GLN A 103 -16.60 -9.36 7.24
N VAL A 104 -17.13 -8.15 7.43
CA VAL A 104 -16.37 -7.00 7.92
C VAL A 104 -17.13 -6.37 9.06
N ILE A 105 -16.50 -6.35 10.25
CA ILE A 105 -17.14 -5.94 11.50
C ILE A 105 -16.27 -4.91 12.24
N PRO A 106 -16.88 -3.96 12.97
CA PRO A 106 -16.15 -2.90 13.64
C PRO A 106 -15.45 -3.43 14.88
N GLY A 107 -14.23 -2.95 15.10
CA GLY A 107 -13.56 -3.04 16.38
C GLY A 107 -13.94 -1.92 17.34
N VAL A 108 -13.43 -1.97 18.57
CA VAL A 108 -13.81 -1.03 19.65
C VAL A 108 -13.00 0.27 19.64
N ALA A 109 -11.80 0.27 19.05
CA ALA A 109 -10.84 1.37 19.13
C ALA A 109 -10.47 1.96 17.76
N GLY A 110 -11.41 1.91 16.81
CA GLY A 110 -11.20 2.40 15.44
C GLY A 110 -10.48 1.41 14.52
N ASP A 111 -10.29 0.19 15.01
CA ASP A 111 -9.85 -1.02 14.32
C ASP A 111 -11.01 -1.72 13.59
N VAL A 112 -10.69 -2.68 12.71
CA VAL A 112 -11.67 -3.50 11.98
C VAL A 112 -11.26 -4.96 12.00
N GLN A 113 -12.23 -5.86 12.14
CA GLN A 113 -12.04 -7.29 11.97
C GLN A 113 -12.67 -7.73 10.66
N ILE A 114 -11.94 -8.59 9.96
CA ILE A 114 -12.32 -9.17 8.67
C ILE A 114 -12.26 -10.67 8.82
N GLU A 115 -13.34 -11.37 8.51
CA GLU A 115 -13.43 -12.80 8.82
C GLU A 115 -14.12 -13.61 7.74
N TRP A 116 -13.70 -14.87 7.64
CA TRP A 116 -14.35 -15.93 6.89
C TRP A 116 -14.66 -17.04 7.88
N HIS A 117 -15.94 -17.41 7.96
CA HIS A 117 -16.40 -18.55 8.75
C HIS A 117 -17.03 -19.55 7.80
N THR A 118 -16.37 -20.67 7.55
CA THR A 118 -16.78 -21.65 6.53
C THR A 118 -16.63 -23.07 7.03
N GLU A 119 -17.27 -24.04 6.35
CA GLU A 119 -17.09 -25.45 6.69
C GLU A 119 -15.64 -25.94 6.50
N ALA A 120 -14.87 -25.29 5.62
CA ALA A 120 -13.46 -25.62 5.39
C ALA A 120 -12.53 -25.09 6.51
N GLY A 121 -13.04 -24.20 7.35
CA GLY A 121 -12.29 -23.52 8.41
C GLY A 121 -12.50 -22.01 8.40
N ASP A 122 -11.76 -21.38 9.29
CA ASP A 122 -11.96 -19.99 9.70
C ASP A 122 -10.70 -19.19 9.49
N ILE A 123 -10.85 -17.95 9.02
CA ILE A 123 -9.76 -16.98 8.92
C ILE A 123 -10.25 -15.69 9.53
N GLU A 124 -9.47 -15.13 10.45
CA GLU A 124 -9.71 -13.83 11.05
C GLU A 124 -8.51 -12.91 10.84
N LEU A 125 -8.78 -11.67 10.44
CA LEU A 125 -7.79 -10.60 10.31
C LEU A 125 -8.23 -9.42 11.17
N HIS A 126 -7.53 -9.20 12.28
CA HIS A 126 -7.72 -8.03 13.13
C HIS A 126 -6.79 -6.90 12.68
N VAL A 127 -7.32 -5.97 11.90
CA VAL A 127 -6.60 -4.78 11.45
C VAL A 127 -6.69 -3.70 12.53
N ARG A 128 -5.69 -3.68 13.41
CA ARG A 128 -5.62 -2.73 14.53
C ARG A 128 -5.37 -1.30 14.06
N ARG A 129 -4.54 -1.16 13.02
CA ARG A 129 -4.17 0.09 12.32
C ARG A 129 -3.38 -0.27 11.04
N PRO A 130 -3.06 0.70 10.15
CA PRO A 130 -2.24 0.40 8.98
C PRO A 130 -0.91 -0.30 9.34
N ASN A 131 -0.63 -1.38 8.63
CA ASN A 131 0.53 -2.26 8.82
C ASN A 131 0.66 -2.87 10.24
N SER A 132 -0.47 -3.06 10.94
CA SER A 132 -0.55 -3.77 12.21
C SER A 132 -1.76 -4.68 12.17
N VAL A 133 -1.56 -5.91 11.72
CA VAL A 133 -2.64 -6.88 11.52
C VAL A 133 -2.27 -8.14 12.25
N HIS A 134 -3.10 -8.56 13.20
CA HIS A 134 -3.04 -9.92 13.73
C HIS A 134 -3.93 -10.79 12.88
N ALA A 135 -3.43 -11.94 12.47
CA ALA A 135 -4.19 -12.90 11.69
C ALA A 135 -4.22 -14.24 12.41
N TRP A 136 -5.37 -14.89 12.37
CA TRP A 136 -5.58 -16.21 12.94
C TRP A 136 -6.33 -17.08 11.95
N ARG A 137 -6.07 -18.38 11.98
CA ARG A 137 -6.77 -19.37 11.15
C ARG A 137 -7.01 -20.66 11.90
N GLU A 138 -8.21 -21.21 11.77
CA GLU A 138 -8.54 -22.58 12.10
C GLU A 138 -8.87 -23.40 10.85
N THR A 139 -8.42 -24.65 10.84
CA THR A 139 -8.72 -25.66 9.83
C THR A 139 -8.76 -27.04 10.51
N ALA A 140 -9.28 -28.05 9.82
CA ALA A 140 -9.18 -29.44 10.30
C ALA A 140 -7.73 -29.89 10.57
N ALA A 141 -6.74 -29.30 9.88
CA ALA A 141 -5.32 -29.66 10.04
C ALA A 141 -4.67 -29.00 11.27
N THR A 142 -5.11 -27.80 11.66
CA THR A 142 -4.59 -27.08 12.83
C THR A 142 -5.37 -27.43 14.10
N GLY A 143 -6.64 -27.84 13.96
CA GLY A 143 -7.55 -28.01 15.07
C GLY A 143 -7.87 -26.69 15.78
N VAL A 144 -8.47 -26.80 16.97
CA VAL A 144 -9.04 -25.69 17.75
C VAL A 144 -8.01 -24.65 18.20
N ASP A 145 -6.74 -25.04 18.31
CA ASP A 145 -5.68 -24.11 18.70
C ASP A 145 -5.32 -23.13 17.55
N GLY A 146 -5.67 -23.51 16.32
CA GLY A 146 -5.43 -22.71 15.12
C GLY A 146 -3.95 -22.45 14.84
N GLU A 147 -3.70 -21.49 13.96
CA GLU A 147 -2.39 -20.85 13.80
C GLU A 147 -2.55 -19.33 13.67
N GLU A 148 -1.56 -18.58 14.15
CA GLU A 148 -1.58 -17.11 14.15
C GLU A 148 -0.29 -16.50 13.60
N VAL A 149 -0.41 -15.28 13.07
CA VAL A 149 0.72 -14.50 12.57
C VAL A 149 0.46 -13.01 12.73
N GLU A 150 1.49 -12.29 13.18
CA GLU A 150 1.52 -10.83 13.17
C GLU A 150 2.08 -10.32 11.84
N LEU A 151 1.30 -9.50 11.16
CA LEU A 151 1.59 -8.99 9.83
C LEU A 151 1.81 -7.49 9.87
N THR A 152 2.81 -7.06 9.11
CA THR A 152 3.16 -5.65 8.97
C THR A 152 3.06 -5.23 7.51
N PHE A 153 4.06 -5.56 6.70
CA PHE A 153 4.15 -5.17 5.28
C PHE A 153 4.11 -6.39 4.33
N ASP A 154 4.26 -7.59 4.88
CA ASP A 154 4.25 -8.84 4.13
C ASP A 154 2.98 -9.64 4.44
N PHE A 155 2.08 -9.71 3.47
CA PHE A 155 0.81 -10.43 3.57
C PHE A 155 0.83 -11.78 2.85
N ARG A 156 1.99 -12.21 2.34
CA ARG A 156 2.14 -13.51 1.64
C ARG A 156 1.66 -14.71 2.46
N PRO A 157 1.86 -14.78 3.80
CA PRO A 157 1.32 -15.89 4.59
C PRO A 157 -0.20 -16.05 4.42
N ILE A 158 -0.94 -14.93 4.42
CA ILE A 158 -2.40 -14.94 4.31
C ILE A 158 -2.88 -15.24 2.90
N VAL A 159 -2.13 -14.87 1.86
CA VAL A 159 -2.45 -15.24 0.48
C VAL A 159 -2.58 -16.76 0.34
N LEU A 160 -1.71 -17.53 1.00
CA LEU A 160 -1.77 -18.99 0.99
C LEU A 160 -3.02 -19.50 1.71
N TRP A 161 -3.37 -18.91 2.85
CA TRP A 161 -4.59 -19.27 3.58
C TRP A 161 -5.86 -19.01 2.75
N ILE A 162 -5.98 -17.85 2.12
CA ILE A 162 -7.12 -17.50 1.26
C ILE A 162 -7.21 -18.41 0.04
N LYS A 163 -6.07 -18.78 -0.55
CA LYS A 163 -6.04 -19.73 -1.67
C LYS A 163 -6.56 -21.10 -1.26
N GLN A 164 -6.09 -21.62 -0.12
CA GLN A 164 -6.52 -22.92 0.41
C GLN A 164 -8.01 -22.92 0.74
N LEU A 165 -8.50 -21.84 1.37
CA LEU A 165 -9.93 -21.66 1.64
C LEU A 165 -10.76 -21.67 0.35
N SER A 166 -10.34 -20.88 -0.66
CA SER A 166 -11.03 -20.79 -1.94
C SER A 166 -11.09 -22.13 -2.69
N GLU A 167 -10.00 -22.89 -2.66
CA GLU A 167 -9.92 -24.23 -3.26
C GLU A 167 -10.82 -25.23 -2.51
N ALA A 168 -10.86 -25.15 -1.18
CA ALA A 168 -11.71 -26.03 -0.37
C ALA A 168 -13.21 -25.77 -0.63
N ILE A 169 -13.63 -24.51 -0.69
CA ILE A 169 -15.01 -24.12 -1.02
C ILE A 169 -15.40 -24.64 -2.41
N ALA A 170 -14.56 -24.39 -3.42
CA ALA A 170 -14.84 -24.84 -4.78
C ALA A 170 -14.94 -26.38 -4.89
N ASN A 171 -14.10 -27.11 -4.15
CA ASN A 171 -14.17 -28.58 -4.11
C ASN A 171 -15.44 -29.08 -3.42
N ALA A 172 -15.89 -28.42 -2.35
CA ALA A 172 -17.12 -28.76 -1.65
C ALA A 172 -18.35 -28.53 -2.56
N ASP A 173 -18.39 -27.38 -3.25
CA ASP A 173 -19.45 -27.07 -4.21
C ASP A 173 -19.51 -28.10 -5.35
N ALA A 174 -18.34 -28.51 -5.88
CA ALA A 174 -18.26 -29.52 -6.92
C ALA A 174 -18.68 -30.93 -6.45
N ALA A 175 -18.49 -31.26 -5.17
CA ALA A 175 -18.92 -32.53 -4.60
C ALA A 175 -20.43 -32.58 -4.29
N ALA A 176 -21.07 -31.41 -4.15
CA ALA A 176 -22.50 -31.28 -3.87
C ALA A 176 -23.38 -31.18 -5.14
N ALA A 177 -22.78 -30.93 -6.31
CA ALA A 177 -23.44 -30.81 -7.62
C ALA A 177 -23.68 -32.17 -8.31
#